data_AF-A0A1G3U9C4-F1
#
_entry.id   AF-A0A1G3U9C4-F1
#
_cell.length_a   1.000
_cell.length_b   1.000
_cell.length_c   1.000
_cell.angle_alpha   90.00
_cell.angle_beta   90.00
_cell.angle_gamma   90.00
#
_symmetry.space_group_name_H-M   'P 1'
#
loop_
_entity.id
_entity.type
_entity.pdbx_description
1 polymer ?
#
loop_
_entity_poly.entity_id
_entity_poly.type
_entity_poly.pdbx_seq_one_letter_code
_entity_poly.pdbx_strand_id
1 'polypeptide(L)'
;MNYEKFEKALEILDIVTRITQTELKEKYLKLSKIYHPDMPDGDAIKFKEINEAYKLINAYMQNFRFSLDEEEFYAQNPFSRKSKDWFYNF
;
A
#
# COMPACT_ATOMS: atom_id res chain seq x y z
N MET A 1 -7.81 -5.34 -14.35
CA MET A 1 -7.76 -5.80 -12.95
C MET A 1 -9.20 -5.92 -12.46
N ASN A 2 -9.56 -7.02 -11.80
CA ASN A 2 -10.89 -7.18 -11.19
C ASN A 2 -10.85 -6.60 -9.76
N TYR A 3 -11.85 -5.80 -9.38
CA TYR A 3 -11.98 -5.21 -8.04
C TYR A 3 -12.07 -6.27 -6.95
N GLU A 4 -12.82 -7.36 -7.15
CA GLU A 4 -12.94 -8.45 -6.16
C GLU A 4 -11.59 -9.08 -5.82
N LYS A 5 -10.71 -9.23 -6.83
CA LYS A 5 -9.35 -9.74 -6.63
C LYS A 5 -8.46 -8.73 -5.90
N PHE A 6 -8.70 -7.44 -6.12
CA PHE A 6 -7.97 -6.37 -5.44
C PHE A 6 -8.37 -6.30 -3.96
N GLU A 7 -9.68 -6.33 -3.67
CA GLU A 7 -10.21 -6.34 -2.31
C GLU A 7 -9.71 -7.57 -1.53
N LYS A 8 -9.83 -8.78 -2.11
CA LYS A 8 -9.29 -10.00 -1.50
C LYS A 8 -7.79 -9.91 -1.23
N ALA A 9 -7.02 -9.27 -2.12
CA ALA A 9 -5.58 -9.09 -1.91
C ALA A 9 -5.28 -8.12 -0.75
N LEU A 10 -6.11 -7.08 -0.55
CA LEU A 10 -6.00 -6.20 0.62
C LEU A 10 -6.30 -6.95 1.92
N GLU A 11 -7.33 -7.80 1.92
CA GLU A 11 -7.68 -8.63 3.08
C GLU A 11 -6.55 -9.61 3.44
N ILE A 12 -5.99 -10.33 2.45
CA ILE A 12 -4.87 -11.27 2.66
C ILE A 12 -3.64 -10.57 3.25
N LEU A 13 -3.37 -9.33 2.84
CA LEU A 13 -2.24 -8.55 3.33
C LEU A 13 -2.56 -7.73 4.60
N ASP A 14 -3.79 -7.85 5.12
CA ASP A 14 -4.28 -7.11 6.28
C ASP A 14 -4.14 -5.58 6.11
N ILE A 15 -4.55 -5.04 4.96
CA ILE A 15 -4.46 -3.61 4.64
C ILE A 15 -5.84 -2.98 4.78
N VAL A 16 -5.99 -2.14 5.81
CA VAL A 16 -7.28 -1.48 6.13
C VAL A 16 -7.26 0.01 5.79
N THR A 17 -6.08 0.63 5.72
CA THR A 17 -5.91 2.08 5.56
C THR A 17 -4.96 2.42 4.42
N ARG A 18 -4.77 3.72 4.19
CA ARG A 18 -3.69 4.22 3.33
C ARG A 18 -2.35 3.68 3.82
N ILE A 19 -1.56 3.15 2.90
CA ILE A 19 -0.20 2.66 3.14
C ILE A 19 0.73 3.11 2.00
N THR A 20 2.01 3.17 2.32
CA THR A 20 3.11 3.41 1.39
C THR A 20 3.64 2.10 0.81
N GLN A 21 4.42 2.17 -0.27
CA GLN A 21 5.07 0.98 -0.83
C GLN A 21 6.04 0.32 0.17
N THR A 22 6.69 1.12 1.02
CA THR A 22 7.56 0.62 2.09
C THR A 22 6.77 -0.19 3.11
N GLU A 23 5.63 0.34 3.58
CA GLU A 23 4.76 -0.37 4.52
C GLU A 23 4.15 -1.64 3.91
N LEU A 24 3.80 -1.63 2.62
CA LEU A 24 3.37 -2.82 1.88
C LEU A 24 4.45 -3.92 1.95
N LYS A 25 5.71 -3.55 1.66
CA LYS A 25 6.84 -4.47 1.70
C LYS A 25 7.08 -5.01 3.12
N GLU A 26 6.99 -4.16 4.13
CA GLU A 26 7.13 -4.57 5.52
C GLU A 26 6.04 -5.55 5.94
N LYS A 27 4.78 -5.29 5.59
CA LYS A 27 3.66 -6.22 5.85
C LYS A 27 3.88 -7.56 5.17
N TYR A 28 4.26 -7.56 3.90
CA TYR A 28 4.60 -8.78 3.17
C TYR A 28 5.72 -9.58 3.85
N LEU A 29 6.80 -8.91 4.29
CA LEU A 29 7.90 -9.57 4.98
C LEU A 29 7.48 -10.17 6.33
N LYS A 30 6.63 -9.47 7.09
CA LYS A 30 6.08 -9.96 8.35
C LYS A 30 5.23 -11.22 8.13
N LEU A 31 4.28 -11.17 7.19
CA LEU A 31 3.40 -12.30 6.87
C LEU A 31 4.19 -13.48 6.29
N SER A 32 5.14 -13.20 5.38
CA SER A 32 6.02 -14.22 4.80
C SER A 32 6.82 -14.96 5.86
N LYS A 33 7.31 -14.28 6.91
CA LYS A 33 8.02 -14.92 8.01
C LYS A 33 7.12 -15.78 8.89
N ILE A 34 5.84 -15.45 9.03
CA ILE A 34 4.90 -16.23 9.85
C ILE A 34 4.50 -17.51 9.10
N TYR A 35 4.13 -17.37 7.83
CA TYR A 35 3.54 -18.46 7.05
C TYR A 35 4.56 -19.21 6.17
N HIS A 36 5.87 -18.92 6.27
CA HIS A 36 6.88 -19.61 5.49
C HIS A 36 6.79 -21.13 5.70
N PRO A 37 6.88 -21.99 4.66
CA PRO A 37 6.76 -23.44 4.81
C PRO A 37 7.80 -24.06 5.77
N ASP A 38 8.95 -23.39 5.97
CA ASP A 38 10.00 -23.86 6.89
C ASP A 38 9.75 -23.45 8.36
N MET A 39 8.70 -22.67 8.64
CA MET A 39 8.36 -22.24 10.00
C MET A 39 7.43 -23.27 10.67
N PRO A 40 7.45 -23.38 12.01
CA PRO A 40 6.63 -24.34 12.74
C PRO A 40 5.12 -24.22 12.44
N ASP A 41 4.64 -22.98 12.28
CA ASP A 41 3.25 -22.64 11.90
C ASP A 41 3.12 -22.31 10.41
N GLY A 42 4.04 -22.82 9.59
CA GLY A 42 4.11 -22.58 8.16
C GLY A 42 2.90 -23.12 7.40
N ASP A 43 2.46 -22.38 6.39
CA ASP A 43 1.36 -22.78 5.52
C ASP A 43 1.69 -22.38 4.08
N ALA A 44 2.08 -23.36 3.27
CA ALA A 44 2.48 -23.16 1.88
C ALA A 44 1.34 -22.59 1.01
N ILE A 45 0.08 -22.88 1.34
CA ILE A 45 -1.08 -22.36 0.62
C ILE A 45 -1.21 -20.87 0.93
N LYS A 46 -1.24 -20.50 2.21
CA LYS A 46 -1.30 -19.09 2.63
C LYS A 46 -0.10 -18.29 2.15
N PHE A 47 1.09 -18.86 2.20
CA PHE A 47 2.30 -18.19 1.71
C PHE A 47 2.18 -17.84 0.22
N LYS A 48 1.64 -18.77 -0.58
CA LYS A 48 1.36 -18.52 -2.00
C LYS A 48 0.33 -17.41 -2.18
N GLU A 49 -0.77 -17.43 -1.43
CA GLU A 49 -1.80 -16.38 -1.47
C GLU A 49 -1.23 -15.00 -1.11
N ILE A 50 -0.40 -14.91 -0.07
CA ILE A 50 0.28 -13.68 0.35
C ILE A 50 1.20 -13.15 -0.77
N ASN A 51 1.97 -14.03 -1.42
CA ASN A 51 2.86 -13.65 -2.51
C ASN A 51 2.08 -13.14 -3.74
N GLU A 52 0.98 -13.81 -4.11
CA GLU A 52 0.11 -13.36 -5.20
C GLU A 52 -0.56 -12.01 -4.89
N ALA A 53 -1.08 -11.85 -3.67
CA ALA A 53 -1.65 -10.59 -3.21
C ALA A 53 -0.63 -9.45 -3.24
N TYR A 54 0.58 -9.68 -2.72
CA TYR A 54 1.66 -8.69 -2.74
C TYR A 54 2.02 -8.27 -4.16
N LYS A 55 2.18 -9.22 -5.09
CA LYS A 55 2.47 -8.91 -6.51
C LYS A 55 1.38 -8.05 -7.13
N LEU A 56 0.11 -8.35 -6.85
CA LEU A 56 -1.04 -7.62 -7.37
C LEU A 56 -1.05 -6.18 -6.85
N ILE A 57 -0.99 -5.98 -5.53
CA ILE A 57 -1.03 -4.65 -4.92
C ILE A 57 0.21 -3.84 -5.31
N ASN A 58 1.40 -4.45 -5.30
CA ASN A 58 2.63 -3.78 -5.72
C ASN A 58 2.54 -3.34 -7.19
N ALA A 59 2.07 -4.20 -8.10
CA ALA A 59 1.87 -3.83 -9.49
C ALA A 59 0.86 -2.68 -9.64
N TYR A 60 -0.23 -2.68 -8.87
CA TYR A 60 -1.18 -1.58 -8.85
C TYR A 60 -0.52 -0.26 -8.44
N MET A 61 0.25 -0.26 -7.35
CA MET A 61 0.95 0.93 -6.86
C MET A 61 2.02 1.45 -7.84
N GLN A 62 2.77 0.55 -8.50
CA GLN A 62 3.79 0.95 -9.49
C GLN A 62 3.18 1.54 -10.77
N ASN A 63 1.99 1.10 -11.15
CA ASN A 63 1.28 1.60 -12.33
C ASN A 63 0.32 2.75 -12.00
N PHE A 64 0.36 3.26 -10.76
CA PHE A 64 -0.46 4.39 -10.37
C PHE A 64 -0.06 5.63 -11.17
N ARG A 65 -1.05 6.37 -11.67
CA ARG A 65 -0.84 7.57 -12.47
C ARG A 65 -1.10 8.80 -11.61
N PHE A 66 -0.18 9.74 -11.68
CA PHE A 66 -0.24 11.02 -10.99
C PHE A 66 -0.66 12.11 -11.98
N SER A 67 -1.46 13.08 -11.53
CA SER A 67 -1.81 14.26 -12.33
C SER A 67 -0.72 15.35 -12.25
N LEU A 68 0.12 15.31 -11.21
CA LEU A 68 1.24 16.21 -10.92
C LEU A 68 0.83 17.68 -10.85
N ASP A 69 -0.38 17.95 -10.37
CA ASP A 69 -0.92 19.30 -10.19
C ASP A 69 -0.89 19.75 -8.72
N GLU A 70 -1.22 21.03 -8.50
CA GLU A 70 -1.24 21.64 -7.17
C GLU A 70 -2.24 20.96 -6.23
N GLU A 71 -3.40 20.54 -6.74
CA GLU A 71 -4.45 19.88 -5.95
C GLU A 71 -3.97 18.53 -5.44
N GLU A 72 -3.38 17.71 -6.31
CA GLU A 72 -2.78 16.42 -5.96
C GLU A 72 -1.64 16.60 -4.94
N PHE A 73 -0.76 17.60 -5.13
CA PHE A 73 0.33 17.86 -4.21
C PHE A 73 -0.16 18.09 -2.77
N TYR A 74 -1.17 18.95 -2.56
CA TYR A 74 -1.71 19.21 -1.23
C TYR A 74 -2.59 18.07 -0.70
N ALA A 75 -3.27 17.31 -1.56
CA ALA A 75 -3.99 16.11 -1.14
C ALA A 75 -3.04 15.03 -0.59
N GLN A 76 -1.87 14.88 -1.19
CA GLN A 76 -0.81 13.99 -0.71
C GLN A 76 -0.03 14.57 0.47
N ASN A 77 0.04 15.89 0.62
CA ASN A 77 0.80 16.58 1.67
C ASN A 77 -0.09 17.59 2.45
N PRO A 78 -1.02 17.13 3.30
CA PRO A 78 -1.99 18.01 3.98
C PRO A 78 -1.37 19.08 4.88
N PHE A 79 -0.13 18.86 5.36
CA PHE A 79 0.57 19.79 6.25
C PHE A 79 1.48 20.78 5.50
N SER A 80 1.60 20.67 4.18
CA SER A 80 2.34 21.63 3.37
C SER A 80 1.59 22.96 3.32
N ARG A 81 2.30 24.06 3.57
CA ARG A 81 1.70 25.41 3.58
C ARG A 81 1.53 25.94 2.15
N LYS A 82 0.35 26.47 1.83
CA LYS A 82 0.15 27.26 0.61
C LYS A 82 0.86 28.61 0.77
N SER A 83 1.90 28.83 -0.03
CA SER A 83 2.69 30.08 -0.04
C SER A 83 1.84 31.35 -0.30
N LYS A 84 0.60 31.19 -0.80
CA LYS A 84 -0.31 32.26 -1.18
C LYS A 84 -1.36 32.64 -0.14
N ASP A 85 -1.23 32.18 1.11
CA ASP A 85 -2.10 32.66 2.18
C ASP A 85 -1.67 34.07 2.62
N TRP A 86 -2.33 35.07 2.02
CA TRP A 86 -2.24 36.50 2.33
C TRP A 86 -2.42 36.87 3.82
N PHE A 87 -2.90 35.92 4.64
CA PHE A 87 -3.08 36.04 6.08
C PHE A 87 -1.79 36.09 6.91
N TYR A 88 -0.62 35.80 6.32
CA TYR A 88 0.67 35.77 7.04
C TYR A 88 1.56 37.02 6.86
N ASN A 89 1.01 38.11 6.33
CA ASN A 89 1.72 39.40 6.17
C ASN A 89 1.49 40.38 7.34
N PHE A 90 1.16 39.91 8.54
CA PHE A 90 1.04 40.72 9.76
C PHE A 90 1.85 40.15 10.90
#